data_AF-A0A552FWJ7-F1
#
_entry.id   AF-A0A552FWJ7-F1
#
_cell.length_a   1.000
_cell.length_b   1.000
_cell.length_c   1.000
_cell.angle_alpha   90.00
_cell.angle_beta   90.00
_cell.angle_gamma   90.00
#
_symmetry.space_group_name_H-M   'P 1'
#
loop_
_entity.id
_entity.type
_entity.pdbx_description
1 polymer ?
#
loop_
_entity_poly.entity_id
_entity_poly.type
_entity_poly.pdbx_seq_one_letter_code
_entity_poly.pdbx_strand_id
1 'polypeptide(L)'
;MLKPAKQLAHSAKGALPMKSFLTSPALSNNSPAPEINFLVKFLWFCAGANTSVLKKCQVDHDKYAAIGFIILLTAILASVSGGYALWTVFNSQAMATLLGGFWGLMIGSLDRFLVSTTRKEDHWSFQQTAFITIRVIVAIFIALVVAKPLEIKIFEKPIRAKLVEENSLQRSADQQRLIKAYSEIKDKEKANQALEKELDRLKQQRDQKSQEVICEIDGTCGTTKVGHGPAFREKQKDLNVISQEYEKKKQDSEKQINENRQRIAELTKKRDFELAKIDNEREKADDIMTQLEILDKLANKKAIFITLLFVLIDVSPILAKMLLKRSLYDIALEKEEETQLNIYLRSLSVNENYSLQQLEITEEVQQRAITNVIQSDDFKQLINQLSQVYTNKLSREISQLGKEFNPSNYKHKIKQEMDKQAKSQTIPTMVEEELRHRRTVNKVEKAHQDSLETMEDYVTNYTTNGRPNHPINNDDPWQ
;
A
#
# COMPACT_ATOMS: atom_id res chain seq x y z
N MET A 1 16.13 -58.41 -39.99
CA MET A 1 17.07 -59.08 -40.91
C MET A 1 18.06 -58.05 -41.44
N LEU A 2 19.32 -58.44 -41.50
CA LEU A 2 20.50 -57.64 -41.76
C LEU A 2 20.65 -57.18 -43.24
N LYS A 3 21.06 -55.92 -43.40
CA LYS A 3 22.02 -55.34 -44.40
C LYS A 3 21.61 -55.25 -45.89
N PRO A 4 22.33 -54.46 -46.73
CA PRO A 4 23.47 -53.57 -46.44
C PRO A 4 23.41 -52.14 -47.03
N ALA A 5 24.25 -51.30 -46.43
CA ALA A 5 24.76 -50.05 -46.97
C ALA A 5 25.60 -50.26 -48.25
N LYS A 6 25.33 -49.49 -49.29
CA LYS A 6 26.30 -49.06 -50.33
C LYS A 6 25.60 -48.13 -51.33
N GLN A 7 25.67 -46.81 -51.13
CA GLN A 7 25.56 -45.82 -52.22
C GLN A 7 25.88 -44.40 -51.72
N LEU A 8 27.13 -44.16 -51.32
CA LEU A 8 27.68 -42.80 -51.26
C LEU A 8 29.16 -42.88 -51.63
N ALA A 9 29.42 -42.94 -52.94
CA ALA A 9 30.77 -42.79 -53.49
C ALA A 9 30.65 -42.16 -54.87
N HIS A 10 30.31 -40.87 -54.93
CA HIS A 10 30.69 -39.95 -56.01
C HIS A 10 30.34 -38.51 -55.58
N SER A 11 31.22 -37.88 -54.81
CA SER A 11 31.56 -36.45 -54.91
C SER A 11 32.65 -36.13 -53.88
N ALA A 12 33.88 -36.53 -54.20
CA ALA A 12 35.07 -36.18 -53.42
C ALA A 12 35.98 -35.30 -54.28
N LYS A 13 35.69 -34.00 -54.33
CA LYS A 13 36.65 -32.95 -54.70
C LYS A 13 36.31 -31.68 -53.93
N GLY A 14 37.00 -31.47 -52.82
CA GLY A 14 36.86 -30.26 -51.99
C GLY A 14 37.27 -30.44 -50.54
N ALA A 15 38.37 -31.14 -50.25
CA ALA A 15 38.94 -31.18 -48.91
C ALA A 15 39.79 -29.92 -48.69
N LEU A 16 39.25 -28.93 -47.97
CA LEU A 16 40.03 -27.89 -47.32
C LEU A 16 40.27 -28.29 -45.84
N PRO A 17 41.48 -28.10 -45.30
CA PRO A 17 41.84 -28.64 -43.99
C PRO A 17 41.05 -27.98 -42.85
N MET A 18 40.48 -28.85 -42.01
CA MET A 18 39.78 -28.55 -40.76
C MET A 18 40.77 -28.04 -39.70
N LYS A 19 41.31 -26.83 -39.87
CA LYS A 19 42.12 -26.13 -38.84
C LYS A 19 42.01 -24.61 -38.84
N SER A 20 41.14 -24.00 -39.64
CA SER A 20 41.03 -22.53 -39.75
C SER A 20 39.67 -21.94 -39.35
N PHE A 21 38.78 -22.70 -38.71
CA PHE A 21 37.45 -22.21 -38.32
C PHE A 21 37.33 -21.68 -36.87
N LEU A 22 38.44 -21.56 -36.14
CA LEU A 22 38.49 -20.97 -34.79
C LEU A 22 39.12 -19.57 -34.73
N THR A 23 39.12 -18.84 -35.84
CA THR A 23 39.48 -17.42 -35.85
C THR A 23 38.48 -16.65 -36.70
N SER A 24 37.24 -16.61 -36.23
CA SER A 24 36.41 -15.44 -36.51
C SER A 24 37.07 -14.27 -35.77
N PRO A 25 37.39 -13.14 -36.42
CA PRO A 25 37.88 -11.99 -35.69
C PRO A 25 36.74 -11.56 -34.77
N ALA A 26 36.91 -11.81 -33.47
CA ALA A 26 36.19 -11.05 -32.48
C ALA A 26 36.37 -9.58 -32.88
N LEU A 27 35.27 -8.88 -33.12
CA LEU A 27 35.29 -7.41 -33.09
C LEU A 27 35.65 -7.01 -31.66
N SER A 28 36.93 -7.12 -31.35
CA SER A 28 37.61 -6.50 -30.23
C SER A 28 37.71 -5.02 -30.57
N ASN A 29 36.57 -4.33 -30.57
CA ASN A 29 36.56 -2.89 -30.38
C ASN A 29 37.00 -2.63 -28.94
N ASN A 30 38.31 -2.64 -28.70
CA ASN A 30 38.94 -2.12 -27.50
C ASN A 30 38.94 -0.58 -27.55
N SER A 31 37.79 0.03 -27.81
CA SER A 31 37.57 1.39 -27.33
C SER A 31 37.35 1.27 -25.83
N PRO A 32 38.14 1.93 -24.97
CA PRO A 32 37.86 1.94 -23.54
C PRO A 32 36.41 2.40 -23.38
N ALA A 33 35.60 1.59 -22.68
CA ALA A 33 34.22 1.95 -22.40
C ALA A 33 34.22 3.37 -21.81
N PRO A 34 33.43 4.31 -22.34
CA PRO A 34 33.48 5.69 -21.89
C PRO A 34 33.26 5.73 -20.38
N GLU A 35 34.10 6.48 -19.66
CA GLU A 35 33.93 6.62 -18.21
C GLU A 35 32.58 7.29 -17.93
N ILE A 36 31.64 6.51 -17.40
CA ILE A 36 30.30 7.01 -17.12
C ILE A 36 30.34 7.83 -15.84
N ASN A 37 29.96 9.10 -15.97
CA ASN A 37 29.86 10.06 -14.88
C ASN A 37 28.93 9.57 -13.75
N PHE A 38 29.22 9.99 -12.52
CA PHE A 38 28.41 9.66 -11.34
C PHE A 38 26.93 10.05 -11.52
N LEU A 39 26.66 11.23 -12.08
CA LEU A 39 25.29 11.69 -12.33
C LEU A 39 24.51 10.75 -13.25
N VAL A 40 25.14 10.26 -14.32
CA VAL A 40 24.51 9.33 -15.25
C VAL A 40 24.22 7.99 -14.57
N LYS A 41 25.14 7.50 -13.74
CA LYS A 41 24.91 6.29 -12.91
C LYS A 41 23.77 6.48 -11.92
N PHE A 42 23.65 7.66 -11.30
CA PHE A 42 22.55 8.00 -10.42
C PHE A 42 21.21 8.07 -11.18
N LEU A 43 21.17 8.65 -12.37
CA LEU A 43 19.97 8.65 -13.21
C LEU A 43 19.57 7.23 -13.65
N TRP A 44 20.53 6.37 -14.00
CA TRP A 44 20.23 4.96 -14.28
C TRP A 44 19.68 4.21 -13.08
N PHE A 45 20.19 4.54 -11.88
CA PHE A 45 19.64 4.06 -10.63
C PHE A 45 18.18 4.54 -10.46
N CYS A 46 17.88 5.82 -10.67
CA CYS A 46 16.51 6.34 -10.65
C CYS A 46 15.59 5.65 -11.66
N ALA A 47 16.08 5.32 -12.86
CA ALA A 47 15.34 4.59 -13.89
C ALA A 47 15.07 3.11 -13.54
N GLY A 48 15.68 2.59 -12.47
CA GLY A 48 15.58 1.18 -12.09
C GLY A 48 16.31 0.24 -13.05
N ALA A 49 17.30 0.72 -13.79
CA ALA A 49 18.05 -0.10 -14.75
C ALA A 49 19.19 -0.89 -14.08
N ASN A 50 19.46 -2.10 -14.57
CA ASN A 50 20.62 -2.89 -14.19
C ASN A 50 21.87 -2.28 -14.84
N THR A 51 22.67 -1.58 -14.02
CA THR A 51 23.87 -0.88 -14.50
C THR A 51 24.92 -1.80 -15.14
N SER A 52 24.99 -3.07 -14.75
CA SER A 52 25.95 -4.03 -15.30
C SER A 52 25.60 -4.46 -16.72
N VAL A 53 24.30 -4.58 -17.01
CA VAL A 53 23.79 -4.87 -18.36
C VAL A 53 23.82 -3.61 -19.22
N LEU A 54 23.37 -2.47 -18.66
CA LEU A 54 23.27 -1.21 -19.39
C LEU A 54 24.63 -0.69 -19.86
N LYS A 55 25.71 -0.89 -19.08
CA LYS A 55 27.09 -0.55 -19.50
C LYS A 55 27.52 -1.22 -20.81
N LYS A 56 26.97 -2.40 -21.13
CA LYS A 56 27.27 -3.13 -22.38
C LYS A 56 26.43 -2.60 -23.56
N CYS A 57 25.41 -1.79 -23.30
CA CYS A 57 24.42 -1.31 -24.26
C CYS A 57 24.48 0.22 -24.42
N GLN A 58 25.55 0.72 -25.07
CA GLN A 58 25.82 2.16 -25.20
C GLN A 58 24.68 2.97 -25.84
N VAL A 59 23.92 2.36 -26.77
CA VAL A 59 22.79 2.98 -27.48
C VAL A 59 21.62 3.36 -26.54
N ASP A 60 21.57 2.75 -25.35
CA ASP A 60 20.45 2.90 -24.41
C ASP A 60 20.80 3.76 -23.19
N HIS A 61 22.05 4.19 -23.06
CA HIS A 61 22.53 5.03 -21.97
C HIS A 61 21.68 6.30 -21.79
N ASP A 62 21.46 7.05 -22.88
CA ASP A 62 20.73 8.32 -22.85
C ASP A 62 19.24 8.12 -22.62
N LYS A 63 18.67 7.04 -23.14
CA LYS A 63 17.25 6.69 -22.96
C LYS A 63 16.96 6.45 -21.47
N TYR A 64 17.76 5.61 -20.83
CA TYR A 64 17.59 5.31 -19.41
C TYR A 64 18.01 6.49 -18.51
N ALA A 65 18.97 7.32 -18.92
CA ALA A 65 19.28 8.57 -18.21
C ALA A 65 18.10 9.56 -18.25
N ALA A 66 17.44 9.70 -19.40
CA ALA A 66 16.26 10.56 -19.56
C ALA A 66 15.06 10.07 -18.73
N ILE A 67 14.77 8.75 -18.74
CA ILE A 67 13.72 8.16 -17.90
C ILE A 67 14.01 8.42 -16.41
N GLY A 68 15.26 8.21 -15.99
CA GLY A 68 15.67 8.47 -14.60
C GLY A 68 15.58 9.95 -14.20
N PHE A 69 15.84 10.85 -15.15
CA PHE A 69 15.73 12.29 -14.93
C PHE A 69 14.27 12.72 -14.68
N ILE A 70 13.32 12.16 -15.43
CA ILE A 70 11.90 12.46 -15.22
C ILE A 70 11.45 11.97 -13.83
N ILE A 71 11.86 10.77 -13.41
CA ILE A 71 11.55 10.24 -12.06
C ILE A 71 12.19 11.09 -10.95
N LEU A 72 13.40 11.61 -11.17
CA LEU A 72 14.02 12.52 -10.21
C LEU A 72 13.23 13.84 -10.11
N LEU A 73 12.73 14.35 -11.24
CA LEU A 73 11.92 15.55 -11.27
C LEU A 73 10.59 15.36 -10.54
N THR A 74 9.91 14.22 -10.71
CA THR A 74 8.67 13.90 -9.95
C THR A 74 8.95 13.81 -8.45
N ALA A 75 10.05 13.18 -8.03
CA ALA A 75 10.45 13.11 -6.63
C ALA A 75 10.74 14.50 -6.01
N ILE A 76 11.38 15.40 -6.77
CA ILE A 76 11.65 16.78 -6.31
C ILE A 76 10.34 17.57 -6.19
N LEU A 77 9.46 17.50 -7.19
CA LEU A 77 8.15 18.16 -7.15
C LEU A 77 7.30 17.64 -6.00
N ALA A 78 7.29 16.32 -5.77
CA ALA A 78 6.65 15.71 -4.62
C ALA A 78 7.26 16.19 -3.29
N SER A 79 8.59 16.34 -3.21
CA SER A 79 9.25 16.87 -2.01
C SER A 79 8.81 18.29 -1.69
N VAL A 80 8.74 19.16 -2.71
CA VAL A 80 8.30 20.56 -2.56
C VAL A 80 6.81 20.62 -2.20
N SER A 81 5.98 19.80 -2.85
CA SER A 81 4.54 19.71 -2.58
C SER A 81 4.26 19.25 -1.15
N GLY A 82 4.83 18.10 -0.76
CA GLY A 82 4.68 17.55 0.58
C GLY A 82 5.27 18.49 1.64
N GLY A 83 6.43 19.07 1.37
CA GLY A 83 7.06 20.05 2.26
C GLY A 83 6.16 21.28 2.48
N TYR A 84 5.51 21.79 1.43
CA TYR A 84 4.56 22.91 1.57
C TYR A 84 3.33 22.51 2.40
N ALA A 85 2.71 21.36 2.13
CA ALA A 85 1.56 20.88 2.90
C ALA A 85 1.92 20.64 4.39
N LEU A 86 3.10 20.10 4.65
CA LEU A 86 3.58 19.85 6.01
C LEU A 86 3.96 21.16 6.72
N TRP A 87 4.47 22.15 6.00
CA TRP A 87 4.70 23.49 6.53
C TRP A 87 3.38 24.13 6.97
N THR A 88 2.30 24.02 6.18
CA THR A 88 1.00 24.60 6.54
C THR A 88 0.36 23.93 7.77
N VAL A 89 0.62 22.63 8.01
CA VAL A 89 0.08 21.90 9.16
C VAL A 89 0.92 22.10 10.42
N PHE A 90 2.24 21.98 10.33
CA PHE A 90 3.12 21.97 11.50
C PHE A 90 3.79 23.33 11.78
N ASN A 91 3.70 24.29 10.85
CA ASN A 91 4.32 25.62 10.93
C ASN A 91 5.82 25.59 11.32
N SER A 92 6.51 24.51 10.97
CA SER A 92 7.91 24.26 11.33
C SER A 92 8.72 23.94 10.07
N GLN A 93 9.71 24.78 9.78
CA GLN A 93 10.57 24.64 8.61
C GLN A 93 11.43 23.37 8.66
N ALA A 94 11.86 22.97 9.86
CA ALA A 94 12.63 21.74 10.05
C ALA A 94 11.79 20.50 9.71
N MET A 95 10.56 20.43 10.23
CA MET A 95 9.65 19.31 9.95
C MET A 95 9.24 19.29 8.47
N ALA A 96 8.93 20.46 7.88
CA ALA A 96 8.59 20.57 6.47
C ALA A 96 9.70 20.05 5.55
N THR A 97 10.96 20.37 5.85
CA THR A 97 12.10 19.95 5.02
C THR A 97 12.37 18.46 5.15
N LEU A 98 12.38 17.92 6.38
CA LEU A 98 12.65 16.51 6.64
C LEU A 98 11.54 15.61 6.10
N LEU A 99 10.29 15.89 6.46
CA LEU A 99 9.13 15.10 6.05
C LEU A 99 8.81 15.31 4.56
N GLY A 100 9.04 16.51 4.01
CA GLY A 100 8.95 16.77 2.58
C GLY A 100 9.98 15.96 1.79
N GLY A 101 11.24 15.96 2.22
CA GLY A 101 12.28 15.13 1.60
C GLY A 101 11.97 13.64 1.69
N PHE A 102 11.49 13.16 2.85
CA PHE A 102 11.02 11.79 3.02
C PHE A 102 9.87 11.46 2.06
N TRP A 103 8.89 12.34 1.92
CA TRP A 103 7.76 12.17 1.01
C TRP A 103 8.20 12.06 -0.45
N GLY A 104 9.09 12.93 -0.90
CA GLY A 104 9.61 12.84 -2.27
C GLY A 104 10.46 11.61 -2.52
N LEU A 105 11.24 11.16 -1.54
CA LEU A 105 11.95 9.87 -1.62
C LEU A 105 10.97 8.69 -1.73
N MET A 106 9.85 8.74 -0.99
CA MET A 106 8.80 7.73 -1.05
C MET A 106 8.17 7.70 -2.45
N ILE A 107 7.75 8.85 -3.00
CA ILE A 107 7.18 8.93 -4.35
C ILE A 107 8.20 8.52 -5.41
N GLY A 108 9.43 9.01 -5.35
CA GLY A 108 10.49 8.61 -6.28
C GLY A 108 10.81 7.12 -6.23
N SER A 109 10.73 6.50 -5.05
CA SER A 109 10.87 5.04 -4.90
C SER A 109 9.68 4.28 -5.50
N LEU A 110 8.46 4.79 -5.34
CA LEU A 110 7.27 4.25 -5.98
C LEU A 110 7.40 4.35 -7.50
N ASP A 111 7.68 5.53 -8.06
CA ASP A 111 7.86 5.74 -9.50
C ASP A 111 8.96 4.86 -10.08
N ARG A 112 10.10 4.74 -9.38
CA ARG A 112 11.17 3.82 -9.75
C ARG A 112 10.68 2.38 -9.79
N PHE A 113 9.99 1.93 -8.74
CA PHE A 113 9.39 0.59 -8.71
C PHE A 113 8.43 0.43 -9.89
N LEU A 114 7.62 1.46 -10.16
CA LEU A 114 6.66 1.45 -11.26
C LEU A 114 7.34 1.31 -12.63
N VAL A 115 8.41 2.06 -12.88
CA VAL A 115 9.15 1.94 -14.13
C VAL A 115 9.86 0.60 -14.22
N SER A 116 10.50 0.13 -13.15
CA SER A 116 11.32 -1.09 -13.16
C SER A 116 10.54 -2.36 -13.50
N THR A 117 9.30 -2.51 -13.02
CA THR A 117 8.52 -3.73 -13.30
C THR A 117 7.77 -3.69 -14.63
N THR A 118 7.78 -2.55 -15.33
CA THR A 118 7.23 -2.47 -16.69
C THR A 118 8.19 -3.20 -17.63
N ARG A 119 7.88 -4.45 -17.97
CA ARG A 119 8.63 -5.25 -18.94
C ARG A 119 7.98 -5.15 -20.30
N LYS A 120 8.80 -5.15 -21.35
CA LYS A 120 8.33 -5.16 -22.74
C LYS A 120 8.49 -6.57 -23.29
N GLU A 121 7.39 -7.31 -23.35
CA GLU A 121 7.33 -8.64 -23.95
C GLU A 121 6.93 -8.54 -25.44
N ASP A 122 7.26 -9.57 -26.22
CA ASP A 122 7.06 -9.57 -27.68
C ASP A 122 5.58 -9.70 -28.09
N HIS A 123 4.74 -10.27 -27.22
CA HIS A 123 3.31 -10.46 -27.47
C HIS A 123 2.44 -9.59 -26.57
N TRP A 124 1.41 -8.96 -27.14
CA TRP A 124 0.41 -8.20 -26.38
C TRP A 124 -0.53 -9.17 -25.67
N SER A 125 -0.29 -9.42 -24.38
CA SER A 125 -1.19 -10.22 -23.54
C SER A 125 -2.24 -9.33 -22.88
N PHE A 126 -3.50 -9.77 -22.85
CA PHE A 126 -4.60 -9.06 -22.18
C PHE A 126 -4.26 -8.76 -20.70
N GLN A 127 -3.55 -9.67 -20.04
CA GLN A 127 -3.11 -9.49 -18.65
C GLN A 127 -2.14 -8.31 -18.51
N GLN A 128 -1.24 -8.09 -19.47
CA GLN A 128 -0.27 -6.98 -19.42
C GLN A 128 -0.94 -5.63 -19.61
N THR A 129 -1.90 -5.53 -20.55
CA THR A 129 -2.67 -4.30 -20.74
C THR A 129 -3.44 -3.94 -19.48
N ALA A 130 -4.01 -4.92 -18.78
CA ALA A 130 -4.65 -4.71 -17.49
C ALA A 130 -3.67 -4.19 -16.42
N PHE A 131 -2.47 -4.80 -16.29
CA PHE A 131 -1.43 -4.35 -15.36
C PHE A 131 -0.87 -2.95 -15.66
N ILE A 132 -0.73 -2.59 -16.93
CA ILE A 132 -0.30 -1.24 -17.34
C ILE A 132 -1.40 -0.22 -17.01
N THR A 133 -2.67 -0.57 -17.27
CA THR A 133 -3.81 0.33 -17.04
C THR A 133 -3.98 0.64 -15.56
N ILE A 134 -3.98 -0.38 -14.68
CA ILE A 134 -4.08 -0.16 -13.22
C ILE A 134 -2.94 0.71 -12.72
N ARG A 135 -1.73 0.55 -13.27
CA ARG A 135 -0.58 1.39 -12.94
C ARG A 135 -0.77 2.85 -13.37
N VAL A 136 -1.28 3.10 -14.57
CA VAL A 136 -1.59 4.47 -15.01
C VAL A 136 -2.63 5.11 -14.10
N ILE A 137 -3.64 4.37 -13.66
CA ILE A 137 -4.65 4.86 -12.71
C ILE A 137 -3.99 5.24 -11.37
N VAL A 138 -3.09 4.41 -10.83
CA VAL A 138 -2.36 4.71 -9.59
C VAL A 138 -1.47 5.95 -9.74
N ALA A 139 -0.75 6.08 -10.86
CA ALA A 139 0.07 7.26 -11.13
C ALA A 139 -0.79 8.53 -11.21
N ILE A 140 -1.91 8.50 -11.94
CA ILE A 140 -2.87 9.62 -11.99
C ILE A 140 -3.35 9.98 -10.59
N PHE A 141 -3.67 8.99 -9.74
CA PHE A 141 -4.11 9.25 -8.38
C PHE A 141 -3.03 9.95 -7.54
N ILE A 142 -1.78 9.48 -7.61
CA ILE A 142 -0.63 10.10 -6.93
C ILE A 142 -0.43 11.53 -7.44
N ALA A 143 -0.47 11.74 -8.75
CA ALA A 143 -0.34 13.05 -9.35
C ALA A 143 -1.42 14.03 -8.88
N LEU A 144 -2.68 13.61 -8.75
CA LEU A 144 -3.76 14.45 -8.22
C LEU A 144 -3.51 14.87 -6.77
N VAL A 145 -3.02 13.95 -5.93
CA VAL A 145 -2.68 14.21 -4.54
C VAL A 145 -1.51 15.19 -4.43
N VAL A 146 -0.46 14.99 -5.22
CA VAL A 146 0.73 15.86 -5.24
C VAL A 146 0.42 17.22 -5.86
N ALA A 147 -0.52 17.31 -6.80
CA ALA A 147 -0.87 18.56 -7.48
C ALA A 147 -1.53 19.56 -6.54
N LYS A 148 -2.38 19.14 -5.59
CA LYS A 148 -3.21 20.06 -4.78
C LYS A 148 -2.41 21.07 -3.94
N PRO A 149 -1.39 20.67 -3.16
CA PRO A 149 -0.58 21.63 -2.41
C PRO A 149 0.19 22.59 -3.32
N LEU A 150 0.70 22.10 -4.46
CA LEU A 150 1.38 22.92 -5.46
C LEU A 150 0.42 23.90 -6.14
N GLU A 151 -0.80 23.48 -6.42
CA GLU A 151 -1.86 24.30 -7.01
C GLU A 151 -2.19 25.49 -6.10
N ILE A 152 -2.41 25.21 -4.80
CA ILE A 152 -2.61 26.26 -3.78
C ILE A 152 -1.41 27.21 -3.75
N LYS A 153 -0.19 26.67 -3.77
CA LYS A 153 1.03 27.49 -3.70
C LYS A 153 1.20 28.38 -4.94
N ILE A 154 0.93 27.88 -6.13
CA ILE A 154 1.01 28.64 -7.39
C ILE A 154 -0.04 29.75 -7.41
N PHE A 155 -1.26 29.47 -6.94
CA PHE A 155 -2.36 30.44 -6.92
C PHE A 155 -2.47 31.25 -5.63
N GLU A 156 -1.44 31.25 -4.77
CA GLU A 156 -1.47 31.92 -3.46
C GLU A 156 -1.90 33.39 -3.55
N LYS A 157 -1.36 34.15 -4.52
CA LYS A 157 -1.70 35.57 -4.69
C LYS A 157 -3.18 35.78 -5.12
N PRO A 158 -3.68 35.14 -6.19
CA PRO A 158 -5.10 35.16 -6.53
C PRO A 158 -6.02 34.73 -5.39
N ILE A 159 -5.67 33.66 -4.67
CA ILE A 159 -6.45 33.15 -3.54
C ILE A 159 -6.56 34.20 -2.45
N ARG A 160 -5.43 34.79 -2.02
CA ARG A 160 -5.42 35.86 -1.01
C ARG A 160 -6.22 37.09 -1.44
N ALA A 161 -6.12 37.48 -2.71
CA ALA A 161 -6.90 38.62 -3.22
C ALA A 161 -8.40 38.34 -3.17
N LYS A 162 -8.83 37.14 -3.58
CA LYS A 162 -10.24 36.74 -3.55
C LYS A 162 -10.77 36.57 -2.13
N LEU A 163 -9.95 36.03 -1.23
CA LEU A 163 -10.26 35.89 0.19
C LEU A 163 -10.51 37.25 0.86
N VAL A 164 -9.65 38.24 0.59
CA VAL A 164 -9.85 39.61 1.09
C VAL A 164 -11.13 40.23 0.52
N GLU A 165 -11.42 40.02 -0.78
CA GLU A 165 -12.65 40.48 -1.40
C GLU A 165 -13.90 39.86 -0.74
N GLU A 166 -13.96 38.53 -0.61
CA GLU A 166 -15.09 37.84 0.01
C GLU A 166 -15.25 38.22 1.49
N ASN A 167 -14.16 38.30 2.25
CA ASN A 167 -14.19 38.75 3.64
C ASN A 167 -14.69 40.19 3.76
N SER A 168 -14.32 41.08 2.84
CA SER A 168 -14.80 42.47 2.84
C SER A 168 -16.30 42.57 2.54
N LEU A 169 -16.81 41.76 1.60
CA LEU A 169 -18.22 41.71 1.23
C LEU A 169 -19.06 41.16 2.38
N GLN A 170 -18.62 40.06 2.98
CA GLN A 170 -19.32 39.47 4.11
C GLN A 170 -19.28 40.36 5.35
N ARG A 171 -18.13 41.01 5.65
CA ARG A 171 -18.03 42.00 6.73
C ARG A 171 -19.01 43.14 6.55
N SER A 172 -19.13 43.66 5.32
CA SER A 172 -20.12 44.69 4.99
C SER A 172 -21.56 44.21 5.23
N ALA A 173 -21.86 42.96 4.86
CA ALA A 173 -23.18 42.36 5.08
C ALA A 173 -23.50 42.18 6.57
N ASP A 174 -22.54 41.71 7.38
CA ASP A 174 -22.73 41.54 8.82
C ASP A 174 -22.82 42.88 9.56
N GLN A 175 -22.02 43.87 9.15
CA GLN A 175 -22.17 45.24 9.65
C GLN A 175 -23.58 45.78 9.37
N GLN A 176 -24.13 45.56 8.18
CA GLN A 176 -25.51 45.95 7.88
C GLN A 176 -26.54 45.19 8.73
N ARG A 177 -26.34 43.89 9.00
CA ARG A 177 -27.20 43.11 9.90
C ARG A 177 -27.17 43.67 11.32
N LEU A 178 -25.98 43.99 11.84
CA LEU A 178 -25.82 44.60 13.17
C LEU A 178 -26.42 46.01 13.22
N ILE A 179 -26.21 46.85 12.20
CA ILE A 179 -26.85 48.18 12.15
C ILE A 179 -28.38 48.07 12.21
N LYS A 180 -28.97 47.06 11.55
CA LYS A 180 -30.41 46.80 11.62
C LYS A 180 -30.84 46.25 12.98
N ALA A 181 -30.09 45.32 13.56
CA ALA A 181 -30.39 44.75 14.88
C ALA A 181 -30.31 45.79 16.00
N TYR A 182 -29.40 46.76 15.88
CA TYR A 182 -29.20 47.85 16.83
C TYR A 182 -29.78 49.18 16.34
N SER A 183 -30.88 49.16 15.56
CA SER A 183 -31.52 50.37 15.02
C SER A 183 -31.96 51.34 16.13
N GLU A 184 -32.21 50.84 17.33
CA GLU A 184 -32.54 51.63 18.54
C GLU A 184 -31.52 52.74 18.79
N ILE A 185 -30.22 52.53 18.49
CA ILE A 185 -29.19 53.56 18.61
C ILE A 185 -29.55 54.78 17.75
N LYS A 186 -29.87 54.55 16.47
CA LYS A 186 -30.20 55.60 15.52
C LYS A 186 -31.51 56.31 15.89
N ASP A 187 -32.47 55.58 16.44
CA ASP A 187 -33.75 56.15 16.88
C ASP A 187 -33.57 57.05 18.12
N LYS A 188 -32.74 56.62 19.09
CA LYS A 188 -32.38 57.40 20.28
C LYS A 188 -31.55 58.64 19.92
N GLU A 189 -30.61 58.53 18.97
CA GLU A 189 -29.85 59.68 18.45
C GLU A 189 -30.77 60.72 17.80
N LYS A 190 -31.73 60.29 16.98
CA LYS A 190 -32.74 61.18 16.41
C LYS A 190 -33.61 61.84 17.47
N ALA A 191 -34.00 61.09 18.51
CA ALA A 191 -34.78 61.63 19.63
C ALA A 191 -33.99 62.72 20.39
N ASN A 192 -32.71 62.48 20.66
CA ASN A 192 -31.83 63.47 21.28
C ASN A 192 -31.68 64.73 20.41
N GLN A 193 -31.46 64.57 19.10
CA GLN A 193 -31.40 65.71 18.18
C GLN A 193 -32.71 66.51 18.14
N ALA A 194 -33.86 65.85 18.25
CA ALA A 194 -35.15 66.53 18.31
C ALA A 194 -35.33 67.31 19.61
N LEU A 195 -34.93 66.75 20.75
CA LEU A 195 -34.94 67.42 22.06
C LEU A 195 -34.01 68.63 22.08
N GLU A 196 -32.78 68.48 21.58
CA GLU A 196 -31.80 69.56 21.50
C GLU A 196 -32.31 70.72 20.62
N LYS A 197 -32.92 70.41 19.47
CA LYS A 197 -33.55 71.43 18.62
C LYS A 197 -34.70 72.18 19.30
N GLU A 198 -35.52 71.48 20.08
CA GLU A 198 -36.63 72.10 20.80
C GLU A 198 -36.13 73.01 21.94
N LEU A 199 -35.08 72.60 22.65
CA LEU A 199 -34.43 73.43 23.66
C LEU A 199 -33.81 74.70 23.06
N ASP A 200 -33.16 74.58 21.90
CA ASP A 200 -32.59 75.73 21.20
C ASP A 200 -33.68 76.72 20.76
N ARG A 201 -34.84 76.21 20.30
CA ARG A 201 -35.98 77.05 19.95
C ARG A 201 -36.52 77.83 21.16
N LEU A 202 -36.74 77.15 22.29
CA LEU A 202 -37.20 77.80 23.53
C LEU A 202 -36.16 78.79 24.07
N LYS A 203 -34.88 78.45 23.98
CA LYS A 203 -33.77 79.34 24.35
C LYS A 203 -33.78 80.62 23.51
N GLN A 204 -33.95 80.50 22.19
CA GLN A 204 -34.06 81.66 21.31
C GLN A 204 -35.27 82.54 21.67
N GLN A 205 -36.42 81.95 21.98
CA GLN A 205 -37.61 82.70 22.43
C GLN A 205 -37.36 83.44 23.75
N ARG A 206 -36.72 82.78 24.71
CA ARG A 206 -36.32 83.39 25.99
C ARG A 206 -35.35 84.53 25.77
N ASP A 207 -34.32 84.33 24.95
CA ASP A 207 -33.30 85.34 24.67
C ASP A 207 -33.89 86.56 23.96
N GLN A 208 -34.83 86.34 23.03
CA GLN A 208 -35.62 87.40 22.40
C GLN A 208 -36.45 88.19 23.44
N LYS A 209 -37.18 87.50 24.33
CA LYS A 209 -37.94 88.17 25.41
C LYS A 209 -37.04 88.90 26.40
N SER A 210 -35.85 88.39 26.67
CA SER A 210 -34.85 89.07 27.50
C SER A 210 -34.37 90.36 26.84
N GLN A 211 -34.14 90.36 25.53
CA GLN A 211 -33.78 91.56 24.78
C GLN A 211 -34.92 92.59 24.79
N GLU A 212 -36.18 92.16 24.66
CA GLU A 212 -37.35 93.04 24.76
C GLU A 212 -37.48 93.76 26.11
N VAL A 213 -37.06 93.10 27.20
CA VAL A 213 -37.00 93.68 28.56
C VAL A 213 -35.84 94.65 28.68
N ILE A 214 -34.64 94.26 28.26
CA ILE A 214 -33.44 95.13 28.32
C ILE A 214 -33.68 96.42 27.53
N CYS A 215 -34.23 96.32 26.32
CA CYS A 215 -34.49 97.50 25.49
C CYS A 215 -35.60 98.42 26.07
N GLU A 216 -36.54 97.86 26.84
CA GLU A 216 -37.55 98.65 27.56
C GLU A 216 -36.92 99.42 28.73
N ILE A 217 -36.02 98.78 29.50
CA ILE A 217 -35.28 99.42 30.60
C ILE A 217 -34.42 100.57 30.06
N ASP A 218 -33.69 100.34 28.97
CA ASP A 218 -32.78 101.30 28.35
C ASP A 218 -33.53 102.41 27.57
N GLY A 219 -34.83 102.26 27.35
CA GLY A 219 -35.65 103.20 26.59
C GLY A 219 -35.35 103.22 25.08
N THR A 220 -34.70 102.18 24.55
CA THR A 220 -34.31 102.05 23.13
C THR A 220 -35.40 101.42 22.26
N CYS A 221 -36.47 100.90 22.88
CA CYS A 221 -37.63 100.32 22.21
C CYS A 221 -38.92 100.62 23.00
N GLY A 222 -40.09 100.23 22.46
CA GLY A 222 -41.35 100.24 23.21
C GLY A 222 -41.81 101.63 23.64
N THR A 223 -41.89 101.87 24.96
CA THR A 223 -42.38 103.16 25.50
C THR A 223 -41.36 104.30 25.41
N THR A 224 -40.08 104.01 25.08
CA THR A 224 -38.95 104.96 25.01
C THR A 224 -38.66 105.72 26.32
N LYS A 225 -39.18 105.21 27.45
CA LYS A 225 -39.01 105.80 28.78
C LYS A 225 -38.15 104.88 29.63
N VAL A 226 -37.03 105.41 30.13
CA VAL A 226 -36.10 104.68 30.98
C VAL A 226 -36.78 104.32 32.31
N GLY A 227 -36.66 103.05 32.72
CA GLY A 227 -37.04 102.59 34.06
C GLY A 227 -38.13 101.52 34.13
N HIS A 228 -38.64 101.28 35.35
CA HIS A 228 -39.40 100.08 35.71
C HIS A 228 -40.93 100.33 35.74
N GLY A 229 -41.49 100.80 34.63
CA GLY A 229 -42.91 101.13 34.48
C GLY A 229 -43.86 99.93 34.29
N PRO A 230 -45.17 100.15 34.05
CA PRO A 230 -46.14 99.07 33.81
C PRO A 230 -45.80 98.17 32.62
N ALA A 231 -45.31 98.74 31.51
CA ALA A 231 -44.88 97.99 30.33
C ALA A 231 -43.68 97.07 30.61
N PHE A 232 -42.74 97.54 31.43
CA PHE A 232 -41.63 96.71 31.93
C PHE A 232 -42.17 95.53 32.76
N ARG A 233 -43.12 95.76 33.67
CA ARG A 233 -43.68 94.69 34.52
C ARG A 233 -44.39 93.60 33.72
N GLU A 234 -45.06 93.97 32.62
CA GLU A 234 -45.70 93.02 31.71
C GLU A 234 -44.67 92.18 30.96
N LYS A 235 -43.68 92.82 30.31
CA LYS A 235 -42.58 92.11 29.62
C LYS A 235 -41.75 91.24 30.56
N GLN A 236 -41.53 91.69 31.80
CA GLN A 236 -40.84 90.92 32.84
C GLN A 236 -41.65 89.68 33.24
N LYS A 237 -42.99 89.79 33.30
CA LYS A 237 -43.86 88.64 33.57
C LYS A 237 -43.78 87.62 32.42
N ASP A 238 -43.81 88.07 31.18
CA ASP A 238 -43.68 87.19 30.00
C ASP A 238 -42.32 86.48 29.97
N LEU A 239 -41.23 87.20 30.26
CA LEU A 239 -39.90 86.62 30.39
C LEU A 239 -39.84 85.58 31.52
N ASN A 240 -40.46 85.86 32.67
CA ASN A 240 -40.48 84.92 33.78
C ASN A 240 -41.24 83.63 33.43
N VAL A 241 -42.36 83.72 32.71
CA VAL A 241 -43.14 82.56 32.24
C VAL A 241 -42.30 81.71 31.30
N ILE A 242 -41.72 82.31 30.26
CA ILE A 242 -40.89 81.59 29.28
C ILE A 242 -39.62 81.03 29.92
N SER A 243 -39.03 81.73 30.89
CA SER A 243 -37.85 81.23 31.63
C SER A 243 -38.19 80.03 32.50
N GLN A 244 -39.35 80.02 33.17
CA GLN A 244 -39.83 78.85 33.92
C GLN A 244 -40.12 77.66 33.01
N GLU A 245 -40.76 77.90 31.86
CA GLU A 245 -41.02 76.87 30.86
C GLU A 245 -39.72 76.29 30.30
N TYR A 246 -38.75 77.15 29.96
CA TYR A 246 -37.43 76.76 29.50
C TYR A 246 -36.68 75.91 30.53
N GLU A 247 -36.57 76.36 31.78
CA GLU A 247 -35.83 75.60 32.80
C GLU A 247 -36.48 74.25 33.11
N LYS A 248 -37.82 74.19 33.16
CA LYS A 248 -38.54 72.91 33.32
C LYS A 248 -38.27 71.98 32.14
N LYS A 249 -38.41 72.48 30.91
CA LYS A 249 -38.20 71.69 29.69
C LYS A 249 -36.75 71.24 29.57
N LYS A 250 -35.80 72.09 29.94
CA LYS A 250 -34.37 71.80 29.99
C LYS A 250 -34.08 70.66 30.96
N GLN A 251 -34.58 70.73 32.19
CA GLN A 251 -34.38 69.66 33.18
C GLN A 251 -34.92 68.31 32.68
N ASP A 252 -36.14 68.29 32.12
CA ASP A 252 -36.76 67.06 31.59
C ASP A 252 -35.98 66.52 30.38
N SER A 253 -35.58 67.40 29.47
CA SER A 253 -34.87 67.03 28.24
C SER A 253 -33.44 66.57 28.54
N GLU A 254 -32.71 67.23 29.45
CA GLU A 254 -31.38 66.82 29.90
C GLU A 254 -31.41 65.44 30.56
N LYS A 255 -32.44 65.15 31.37
CA LYS A 255 -32.65 63.83 31.95
C LYS A 255 -32.84 62.77 30.86
N GLN A 256 -33.75 63.00 29.90
CA GLN A 256 -33.99 62.06 28.80
C GLN A 256 -32.77 61.89 27.89
N ILE A 257 -32.04 62.97 27.59
CA ILE A 257 -30.82 62.92 26.80
C ILE A 257 -29.76 62.08 27.51
N ASN A 258 -29.60 62.23 28.83
CA ASN A 258 -28.64 61.42 29.59
C ASN A 258 -29.04 59.93 29.62
N GLU A 259 -30.31 59.60 29.84
CA GLU A 259 -30.82 58.22 29.77
C GLU A 259 -30.60 57.61 28.37
N ASN A 260 -30.91 58.38 27.32
CA ASN A 260 -30.69 57.96 25.95
C ASN A 260 -29.19 57.76 25.64
N ARG A 261 -28.31 58.66 26.12
CA ARG A 261 -26.85 58.55 25.93
C ARG A 261 -26.28 57.33 26.65
N GLN A 262 -26.74 57.03 27.86
CA GLN A 262 -26.37 55.79 28.56
C GLN A 262 -26.80 54.56 27.76
N ARG A 263 -28.05 54.54 27.29
CA ARG A 263 -28.56 53.43 26.49
C ARG A 263 -27.81 53.26 25.16
N ILE A 264 -27.51 54.36 24.47
CA ILE A 264 -26.68 54.35 23.25
C ILE A 264 -25.31 53.77 23.55
N ALA A 265 -24.66 54.20 24.65
CA ALA A 265 -23.34 53.70 25.03
C ALA A 265 -23.36 52.19 25.34
N GLU A 266 -24.38 51.68 26.02
CA GLU A 266 -24.56 50.25 26.27
C GLU A 266 -24.74 49.45 24.98
N LEU A 267 -25.64 49.88 24.10
CA LEU A 267 -25.93 49.20 22.85
C LEU A 267 -24.73 49.24 21.90
N THR A 268 -24.02 50.36 21.86
CA THR A 268 -22.78 50.50 21.06
C THR A 268 -21.72 49.53 21.55
N LYS A 269 -21.51 49.42 22.87
CA LYS A 269 -20.59 48.42 23.44
C LYS A 269 -20.96 46.99 23.06
N LYS A 270 -22.25 46.63 23.09
CA LYS A 270 -22.73 45.29 22.69
C LYS A 270 -22.51 45.02 21.21
N ARG A 271 -22.89 45.97 20.35
CA ARG A 271 -22.69 45.89 18.89
C ARG A 271 -21.21 45.72 18.53
N ASP A 272 -20.35 46.53 19.15
CA ASP A 272 -18.91 46.52 18.86
C ASP A 272 -18.26 45.23 19.39
N PHE A 273 -18.73 44.70 20.53
CA PHE A 273 -18.32 43.39 21.04
C PHE A 273 -18.74 42.25 20.10
N GLU A 274 -19.97 42.25 19.58
CA GLU A 274 -20.42 41.24 18.62
C GLU A 274 -19.66 41.32 17.30
N LEU A 275 -19.40 42.53 16.79
CA LEU A 275 -18.59 42.73 15.59
C LEU A 275 -17.16 42.22 15.80
N ALA A 276 -16.55 42.54 16.95
CA ALA A 276 -15.21 42.05 17.28
C ALA A 276 -15.17 40.51 17.43
N LYS A 277 -16.24 39.90 17.95
CA LYS A 277 -16.38 38.44 18.02
C LYS A 277 -16.42 37.82 16.62
N ILE A 278 -17.23 38.38 15.72
CA ILE A 278 -17.32 37.94 14.31
C ILE A 278 -15.97 38.07 13.61
N ASP A 279 -15.29 39.21 13.78
CA ASP A 279 -13.97 39.45 13.17
C ASP A 279 -12.92 38.45 13.71
N ASN A 280 -12.91 38.15 15.02
CA ASN A 280 -12.00 37.18 15.63
C ASN A 280 -12.27 35.72 15.17
N GLU A 281 -13.54 35.34 15.06
CA GLU A 281 -13.94 34.03 14.54
C GLU A 281 -13.52 33.87 13.08
N ARG A 282 -13.58 34.94 12.27
CA ARG A 282 -13.13 34.94 10.87
C ARG A 282 -11.62 34.82 10.71
N GLU A 283 -10.85 35.54 11.50
CA GLU A 283 -9.38 35.47 11.42
C GLU A 283 -8.86 34.05 11.74
N LYS A 284 -9.59 33.30 12.57
CA LYS A 284 -9.31 31.88 12.85
C LYS A 284 -9.77 30.91 11.75
N ALA A 285 -10.66 31.36 10.86
CA ALA A 285 -11.21 30.56 9.76
C ALA A 285 -10.39 30.67 8.46
N ASP A 286 -9.23 31.34 8.49
CA ASP A 286 -8.24 31.43 7.40
C ASP A 286 -7.48 30.10 7.21
N ASP A 287 -8.23 29.00 7.12
CA ASP A 287 -7.73 27.64 7.03
C ASP A 287 -7.50 27.19 5.57
N ILE A 288 -6.72 26.12 5.40
CA ILE A 288 -6.49 25.44 4.11
C ILE A 288 -7.81 25.08 3.43
N MET A 289 -8.85 24.73 4.20
CA MET A 289 -10.17 24.44 3.64
C MET A 289 -10.76 25.65 2.90
N THR A 290 -10.66 26.84 3.49
CA THR A 290 -11.11 28.09 2.85
C THR A 290 -10.29 28.38 1.59
N GLN A 291 -8.98 28.13 1.63
CA GLN A 291 -8.11 28.27 0.45
C GLN A 291 -8.49 27.29 -0.66
N LEU A 292 -8.86 26.05 -0.33
CA LEU A 292 -9.34 25.05 -1.28
C LEU A 292 -10.68 25.45 -1.92
N GLU A 293 -11.63 25.97 -1.14
CA GLU A 293 -12.92 26.43 -1.67
C GLU A 293 -12.75 27.63 -2.61
N ILE A 294 -11.91 28.60 -2.22
CA ILE A 294 -11.59 29.77 -3.06
C ILE A 294 -10.84 29.34 -4.31
N LEU A 295 -9.90 28.40 -4.17
CA LEU A 295 -9.20 27.83 -5.31
C LEU A 295 -10.20 27.21 -6.27
N ASP A 296 -11.13 26.37 -5.83
CA ASP A 296 -12.14 25.74 -6.70
C ASP A 296 -13.00 26.78 -7.45
N LYS A 297 -13.39 27.87 -6.77
CA LYS A 297 -14.11 29.00 -7.39
C LYS A 297 -13.28 29.74 -8.46
N LEU A 298 -11.98 29.94 -8.22
CA LEU A 298 -11.05 30.62 -9.15
C LEU A 298 -10.56 29.70 -10.28
N ALA A 299 -10.49 28.41 -10.00
CA ALA A 299 -9.75 27.37 -10.72
C ALA A 299 -10.38 26.97 -12.05
N ASN A 300 -11.69 27.20 -12.23
CA ASN A 300 -12.55 26.37 -13.07
C ASN A 300 -12.17 26.24 -14.56
N LYS A 301 -11.16 26.97 -15.06
CA LYS A 301 -10.51 26.69 -16.36
C LYS A 301 -8.97 26.62 -16.31
N LYS A 302 -8.30 27.38 -15.43
CA LYS A 302 -6.83 27.49 -15.42
C LYS A 302 -6.16 26.44 -14.53
N ALA A 303 -6.79 26.06 -13.42
CA ALA A 303 -6.24 25.05 -12.53
C ALA A 303 -6.29 23.65 -13.14
N ILE A 304 -7.35 23.33 -13.90
CA ILE A 304 -7.45 22.05 -14.62
C ILE A 304 -6.23 21.85 -15.53
N PHE A 305 -5.74 22.90 -16.17
CA PHE A 305 -4.54 22.83 -17.01
C PHE A 305 -3.28 22.52 -16.20
N ILE A 306 -3.12 23.09 -15.00
CA ILE A 306 -1.99 22.83 -14.13
C ILE A 306 -2.04 21.41 -13.56
N THR A 307 -3.22 20.96 -13.13
CA THR A 307 -3.42 19.58 -12.67
C THR A 307 -3.14 18.59 -13.79
N LEU A 308 -3.62 18.86 -15.01
CA LEU A 308 -3.32 18.03 -16.18
C LEU A 308 -1.82 18.02 -16.50
N LEU A 309 -1.13 19.16 -16.35
CA LEU A 309 0.32 19.25 -16.53
C LEU A 309 1.07 18.37 -15.52
N PHE A 310 0.68 18.39 -14.24
CA PHE A 310 1.28 17.52 -13.23
C PHE A 310 1.01 16.05 -13.51
N VAL A 311 -0.22 15.70 -13.87
CA VAL A 311 -0.57 14.34 -14.32
C VAL A 311 0.27 13.91 -15.52
N LEU A 312 0.47 14.80 -16.50
CA LEU A 312 1.28 14.50 -17.67
C LEU A 312 2.75 14.25 -17.29
N ILE A 313 3.33 15.08 -16.42
CA ILE A 313 4.70 14.92 -15.95
C ILE A 313 4.86 13.60 -15.18
N ASP A 314 3.91 13.25 -14.32
CA ASP A 314 3.96 12.05 -13.49
C ASP A 314 3.75 10.76 -14.28
N VAL A 315 2.89 10.79 -15.30
CA VAL A 315 2.62 9.65 -16.19
C VAL A 315 3.71 9.53 -17.29
N SER A 316 4.56 10.54 -17.46
CA SER A 316 5.61 10.58 -18.49
C SER A 316 6.62 9.41 -18.43
N PRO A 317 7.14 8.95 -17.27
CA PRO A 317 8.06 7.80 -17.24
C PRO A 317 7.44 6.52 -17.79
N ILE A 318 6.16 6.29 -17.50
CA ILE A 318 5.42 5.11 -17.99
C ILE A 318 5.18 5.26 -19.50
N LEU A 319 4.71 6.44 -19.95
CA LEU A 319 4.51 6.72 -21.37
C LEU A 319 5.80 6.57 -22.17
N ALA A 320 6.92 7.08 -21.65
CA ALA A 320 8.23 6.95 -22.27
C ALA A 320 8.59 5.47 -22.46
N LYS A 321 8.38 4.64 -21.44
CA LYS A 321 8.68 3.20 -21.52
C LYS A 321 7.73 2.44 -22.45
N MET A 322 6.48 2.88 -22.58
CA MET A 322 5.52 2.30 -23.53
C MET A 322 5.83 2.67 -24.98
N LEU A 323 6.16 3.94 -25.25
CA LEU A 323 6.41 4.47 -26.59
C LEU A 323 7.75 3.99 -27.17
N LEU A 324 8.77 3.78 -26.33
CA LEU A 324 10.06 3.28 -26.78
C LEU A 324 9.94 1.83 -27.27
N LYS A 325 10.46 1.53 -28.47
CA LYS A 325 10.56 0.14 -29.00
C LYS A 325 11.46 -0.72 -28.11
N ARG A 326 11.29 -2.05 -28.19
CA ARG A 326 12.15 -3.04 -27.50
C ARG A 326 13.62 -2.71 -27.79
N SER A 327 14.40 -2.53 -26.73
CA SER A 327 15.75 -1.99 -26.78
C SER A 327 16.82 -3.08 -26.69
N LEU A 328 18.08 -2.76 -27.03
CA LEU A 328 19.20 -3.71 -26.87
C LEU A 328 19.37 -4.13 -25.41
N TYR A 329 19.15 -3.20 -24.48
CA TYR A 329 19.13 -3.47 -23.06
C TYR A 329 18.08 -4.53 -22.68
N ASP A 330 16.86 -4.45 -23.22
CA ASP A 330 15.78 -5.39 -22.86
C ASP A 330 16.12 -6.82 -23.29
N ILE A 331 16.67 -6.98 -24.50
CA ILE A 331 17.13 -8.27 -25.04
C ILE A 331 18.32 -8.81 -24.24
N ALA A 332 19.27 -7.93 -23.89
CA ALA A 332 20.45 -8.33 -23.12
C ALA A 332 20.07 -8.74 -21.70
N LEU A 333 19.11 -8.06 -21.08
CA LEU A 333 18.59 -8.39 -19.76
C LEU A 333 17.85 -9.73 -19.76
N GLU A 334 16.98 -9.96 -20.74
CA GLU A 334 16.25 -11.23 -20.90
C GLU A 334 17.20 -12.42 -21.05
N LYS A 335 18.23 -12.28 -21.89
CA LYS A 335 19.24 -13.33 -22.07
C LYS A 335 20.05 -13.61 -20.80
N GLU A 336 20.36 -12.56 -20.04
CA GLU A 336 21.03 -12.72 -18.74
C GLU A 336 20.12 -13.45 -17.74
N GLU A 337 18.83 -13.08 -17.66
CA GLU A 337 17.84 -13.75 -16.81
C GLU A 337 17.65 -15.22 -17.20
N GLU A 338 17.55 -15.54 -18.49
CA GLU A 338 17.49 -16.92 -18.99
C GLU A 338 18.75 -17.72 -18.62
N THR A 339 19.92 -17.10 -18.76
CA THR A 339 21.19 -17.75 -18.40
C THR A 339 21.23 -18.07 -16.90
N GLN A 340 20.82 -17.13 -16.05
CA GLN A 340 20.75 -17.32 -14.60
C GLN A 340 19.73 -18.40 -14.22
N LEU A 341 18.55 -18.38 -14.87
CA LEU A 341 17.52 -19.41 -14.67
C LEU A 341 18.04 -20.79 -15.06
N ASN A 342 18.71 -20.92 -16.21
CA ASN A 342 19.28 -22.18 -16.67
C ASN A 342 20.37 -22.70 -15.73
N ILE A 343 21.22 -21.82 -15.20
CA ILE A 343 22.22 -22.17 -14.18
C ILE A 343 21.53 -22.68 -12.92
N TYR A 344 20.49 -21.97 -12.44
CA TYR A 344 19.73 -22.35 -11.26
C TYR A 344 19.01 -23.70 -11.45
N LEU A 345 18.29 -23.90 -12.55
CA LEU A 345 17.62 -25.17 -12.86
C LEU A 345 18.61 -26.33 -12.97
N ARG A 346 19.79 -26.09 -13.56
CA ARG A 346 20.88 -27.07 -13.60
C ARG A 346 21.41 -27.40 -12.21
N SER A 347 21.51 -26.42 -11.31
CA SER A 347 21.93 -26.69 -9.92
C SER A 347 20.92 -27.55 -9.16
N LEU A 348 19.63 -27.35 -9.40
CA LEU A 348 18.56 -28.17 -8.82
C LEU A 348 18.62 -29.61 -9.32
N SER A 349 18.76 -29.82 -10.64
CA SER A 349 18.83 -31.16 -11.21
C SER A 349 20.09 -31.91 -10.80
N VAL A 350 21.23 -31.23 -10.63
CA VAL A 350 22.44 -31.85 -10.07
C VAL A 350 22.22 -32.30 -8.63
N ASN A 351 21.55 -31.48 -7.81
CA ASN A 351 21.28 -31.82 -6.42
C ASN A 351 20.29 -33.00 -6.29
N GLU A 352 19.28 -33.04 -7.15
CA GLU A 352 18.34 -34.17 -7.24
C GLU A 352 19.05 -35.46 -7.65
N ASN A 353 19.85 -35.42 -8.72
CA ASN A 353 20.64 -36.57 -9.16
C ASN A 353 21.62 -37.05 -8.10
N TYR A 354 22.26 -36.13 -7.36
CA TYR A 354 23.16 -36.48 -6.26
C TYR A 354 22.42 -37.19 -5.12
N SER A 355 21.22 -36.74 -4.79
CA SER A 355 20.38 -37.35 -3.75
C SER A 355 19.91 -38.75 -4.15
N LEU A 356 19.50 -38.93 -5.41
CA LEU A 356 19.13 -40.24 -5.96
C LEU A 356 20.33 -41.21 -5.97
N GLN A 357 21.51 -40.73 -6.35
CA GLN A 357 22.72 -41.53 -6.33
C GLN A 357 23.11 -41.99 -4.90
N GLN A 358 22.91 -41.14 -3.89
CA GLN A 358 23.15 -41.54 -2.51
C GLN A 358 22.17 -42.62 -2.02
N LEU A 359 20.90 -42.55 -2.44
CA LEU A 359 19.91 -43.59 -2.14
C LEU A 359 20.27 -44.91 -2.81
N GLU A 360 20.66 -44.89 -4.08
CA GLU A 360 21.09 -46.08 -4.83
C GLU A 360 22.33 -46.75 -4.18
N ILE A 361 23.33 -45.95 -3.79
CA ILE A 361 24.52 -46.48 -3.08
C ILE A 361 24.12 -47.08 -1.73
N THR A 362 23.19 -46.45 -1.01
CA THR A 362 22.72 -46.95 0.30
C THR A 362 21.98 -48.28 0.13
N GLU A 363 21.12 -48.38 -0.89
CA GLU A 363 20.40 -49.61 -1.21
C GLU A 363 21.36 -50.73 -1.64
N GLU A 364 22.34 -50.44 -2.49
CA GLU A 364 23.38 -51.41 -2.86
C GLU A 364 24.17 -51.92 -1.66
N VAL A 365 24.59 -51.02 -0.76
CA VAL A 365 25.32 -51.39 0.46
C VAL A 365 24.46 -52.28 1.35
N GLN A 366 23.18 -51.95 1.52
CA GLN A 366 22.23 -52.74 2.30
C GLN A 366 22.00 -54.12 1.68
N GLN A 367 21.82 -54.21 0.36
CA GLN A 367 21.67 -55.49 -0.34
C GLN A 367 22.94 -56.36 -0.24
N ARG A 368 24.13 -55.77 -0.34
CA ARG A 368 25.40 -56.48 -0.14
C ARG A 368 25.54 -56.96 1.31
N ALA A 369 25.15 -56.15 2.29
CA ALA A 369 25.15 -56.53 3.69
C ALA A 369 24.21 -57.73 3.94
N ILE A 370 22.97 -57.68 3.43
CA ILE A 370 22.01 -58.80 3.51
C ILE A 370 22.57 -60.06 2.84
N THR A 371 23.15 -59.93 1.64
CA THR A 371 23.74 -61.06 0.92
C THR A 371 24.89 -61.69 1.70
N ASN A 372 25.77 -60.87 2.29
CA ASN A 372 26.88 -61.35 3.12
C ASN A 372 26.37 -62.04 4.39
N VAL A 373 25.31 -61.53 5.03
CA VAL A 373 24.68 -62.18 6.19
C VAL A 373 24.07 -63.52 5.82
N ILE A 374 23.35 -63.63 4.69
CA ILE A 374 22.80 -64.90 4.19
C ILE A 374 23.91 -65.93 3.91
N GLN A 375 25.06 -65.47 3.43
CA GLN A 375 26.20 -66.33 3.13
C GLN A 375 27.05 -66.69 4.37
N SER A 376 26.85 -66.01 5.50
CA SER A 376 27.60 -66.27 6.74
C SER A 376 27.32 -67.68 7.27
N ASP A 377 28.35 -68.28 7.87
CA ASP A 377 28.26 -69.64 8.41
C ASP A 377 27.34 -69.70 9.63
N ASP A 378 27.23 -68.61 10.40
CA ASP A 378 26.31 -68.47 11.53
C ASP A 378 24.84 -68.52 11.07
N PHE A 379 24.49 -67.81 9.99
CA PHE A 379 23.14 -67.85 9.42
C PHE A 379 22.80 -69.24 8.87
N LYS A 380 23.75 -69.91 8.20
CA LYS A 380 23.57 -71.30 7.74
C LYS A 380 23.40 -72.28 8.89
N GLN A 381 24.13 -72.10 9.99
CA GLN A 381 23.94 -72.90 11.20
C GLN A 381 22.55 -72.71 11.80
N LEU A 382 22.08 -71.46 11.90
CA LEU A 382 20.74 -71.14 12.40
C LEU A 382 19.65 -71.78 11.53
N ILE A 383 19.76 -71.68 10.20
CA ILE A 383 18.84 -72.32 9.26
C ILE A 383 18.85 -73.85 9.40
N ASN A 384 20.02 -74.45 9.60
CA ASN A 384 20.11 -75.90 9.83
C ASN A 384 19.50 -76.32 11.16
N GLN A 385 19.68 -75.55 12.24
CA GLN A 385 19.03 -75.80 13.53
C GLN A 385 17.50 -75.69 13.41
N LEU A 386 16.99 -74.64 12.75
CA LEU A 386 15.56 -74.47 12.48
C LEU A 386 14.99 -75.60 11.62
N SER A 387 15.72 -76.01 10.57
CA SER A 387 15.35 -77.14 9.73
C SER A 387 15.26 -78.43 10.54
N GLN A 388 16.21 -78.71 11.42
CA GLN A 388 16.14 -79.87 12.31
C GLN A 388 14.92 -79.83 13.26
N VAL A 389 14.60 -78.66 13.83
CA VAL A 389 13.41 -78.50 14.69
C VAL A 389 12.12 -78.78 13.90
N TYR A 390 11.99 -78.24 12.68
CA TYR A 390 10.83 -78.50 11.82
C TYR A 390 10.76 -79.94 11.36
N THR A 391 11.88 -80.56 10.99
CA THR A 391 11.94 -81.96 10.55
C THR A 391 11.57 -82.89 11.70
N ASN A 392 11.99 -82.58 12.93
CA ASN A 392 11.60 -83.31 14.14
C ASN A 392 10.10 -83.15 14.45
N LYS A 393 9.55 -81.95 14.27
CA LYS A 393 8.11 -81.70 14.42
C LYS A 393 7.29 -82.45 13.36
N LEU A 394 7.72 -82.38 12.10
CA LEU A 394 7.09 -83.10 10.98
C LEU A 394 7.21 -84.62 11.13
N SER A 395 8.36 -85.12 11.61
CA SER A 395 8.56 -86.54 11.91
C SER A 395 7.67 -87.02 13.06
N ARG A 396 7.36 -86.16 14.04
CA ARG A 396 6.37 -86.45 15.09
C ARG A 396 4.95 -86.51 14.54
N GLU A 397 4.57 -85.58 13.66
CA GLU A 397 3.26 -85.60 12.98
C GLU A 397 3.13 -86.82 12.04
N ILE A 398 4.18 -87.16 11.27
CA ILE A 398 4.22 -88.36 10.42
C ILE A 398 4.20 -89.64 11.26
N SER A 399 4.85 -89.67 12.42
CA SER A 399 4.79 -90.84 13.33
C SER A 399 3.41 -91.00 13.99
N GLN A 400 2.67 -89.91 14.19
CA GLN A 400 1.27 -89.96 14.62
C GLN A 400 0.36 -90.47 13.49
N LEU A 401 0.53 -89.98 12.27
CA LEU A 401 -0.19 -90.44 11.07
C LEU A 401 0.15 -91.91 10.70
N GLY A 402 1.39 -92.35 10.91
CA GLY A 402 1.86 -93.71 10.62
C GLY A 402 1.33 -94.78 11.57
N LYS A 403 0.84 -94.41 12.76
CA LYS A 403 0.12 -95.34 13.65
C LYS A 403 -1.33 -95.57 13.22
N GLU A 404 -1.89 -94.73 12.35
CA GLU A 404 -3.24 -94.90 11.77
C GLU A 404 -3.26 -95.72 10.46
N PHE A 405 -2.12 -96.06 9.85
CA PHE A 405 -2.05 -96.73 8.53
C PHE A 405 -1.15 -98.00 8.51
N ASN A 406 -1.75 -99.20 8.57
CA ASN A 406 -1.08 -100.52 8.55
C ASN A 406 -0.95 -101.13 7.10
N PRO A 407 0.20 -101.70 6.66
CA PRO A 407 0.54 -101.91 5.23
C PRO A 407 -0.02 -103.16 4.50
N SER A 408 -0.86 -103.99 5.11
CA SER A 408 -1.32 -105.25 4.48
C SER A 408 -2.57 -105.13 3.58
N ASN A 409 -3.17 -103.94 3.47
CA ASN A 409 -4.42 -103.74 2.72
C ASN A 409 -4.27 -102.97 1.38
N TYR A 410 -3.05 -102.55 1.01
CA TYR A 410 -2.83 -101.60 -0.10
C TYR A 410 -2.82 -102.22 -1.49
N LYS A 411 -2.40 -103.49 -1.64
CA LYS A 411 -2.33 -104.14 -2.96
C LYS A 411 -3.70 -104.40 -3.58
N HIS A 412 -4.72 -104.62 -2.74
CA HIS A 412 -6.09 -104.83 -3.18
C HIS A 412 -6.86 -103.51 -3.38
N LYS A 413 -6.62 -102.51 -2.52
CA LYS A 413 -7.23 -101.17 -2.66
C LYS A 413 -6.72 -100.40 -3.88
N ILE A 414 -5.42 -100.45 -4.20
CA ILE A 414 -4.88 -99.75 -5.39
C ILE A 414 -5.51 -100.31 -6.69
N LYS A 415 -5.69 -101.62 -6.80
CA LYS A 415 -6.33 -102.23 -7.97
C LYS A 415 -7.82 -101.89 -8.06
N GLN A 416 -8.51 -101.78 -6.92
CA GLN A 416 -9.93 -101.45 -6.83
C GLN A 416 -10.21 -99.96 -7.05
N GLU A 417 -9.29 -99.07 -6.66
CA GLU A 417 -9.36 -97.63 -6.92
C GLU A 417 -9.03 -97.30 -8.39
N MET A 418 -8.07 -98.00 -9.00
CA MET A 418 -7.77 -97.88 -10.43
C MET A 418 -8.96 -98.29 -11.33
N ASP A 419 -9.75 -99.30 -10.93
CA ASP A 419 -10.95 -99.73 -11.65
C ASP A 419 -12.19 -98.84 -11.34
N LYS A 420 -12.21 -98.14 -10.20
CA LYS A 420 -13.27 -97.16 -9.86
C LYS A 420 -13.09 -95.81 -10.56
N GLN A 421 -11.85 -95.34 -10.73
CA GLN A 421 -11.58 -94.09 -11.47
C GLN A 421 -11.84 -94.21 -12.98
N ALA A 422 -11.97 -95.43 -13.51
CA ALA A 422 -12.40 -95.68 -14.88
C ALA A 422 -13.93 -95.54 -15.11
N LYS A 423 -14.76 -95.26 -14.08
CA LYS A 423 -16.23 -95.29 -14.21
C LYS A 423 -17.06 -94.17 -13.57
N SER A 424 -16.50 -93.14 -12.92
CA SER A 424 -17.34 -92.03 -12.45
C SER A 424 -16.64 -90.69 -12.38
N GLN A 425 -17.04 -89.80 -13.27
CA GLN A 425 -17.06 -88.35 -13.06
C GLN A 425 -17.72 -88.02 -11.71
N THR A 426 -17.08 -87.23 -10.85
CA THR A 426 -17.62 -85.94 -10.31
C THR A 426 -16.68 -85.31 -9.26
N ILE A 427 -16.65 -83.98 -9.31
CA ILE A 427 -16.00 -82.98 -8.45
C ILE A 427 -16.52 -83.12 -7.01
N PRO A 428 -15.66 -83.35 -5.99
CA PRO A 428 -15.17 -82.24 -5.15
C PRO A 428 -13.85 -82.55 -4.39
N THR A 429 -12.69 -82.06 -4.84
CA THR A 429 -11.44 -82.14 -4.04
C THR A 429 -10.50 -80.92 -4.15
N MET A 430 -10.69 -80.02 -5.12
CA MET A 430 -9.81 -78.86 -5.27
C MET A 430 -10.14 -77.68 -4.34
N VAL A 431 -11.37 -77.58 -3.82
CA VAL A 431 -11.78 -76.47 -2.93
C VAL A 431 -11.18 -76.63 -1.52
N GLU A 432 -10.96 -77.87 -1.08
CA GLU A 432 -10.46 -78.16 0.27
C GLU A 432 -8.93 -78.03 0.37
N GLU A 433 -8.21 -78.27 -0.72
CA GLU A 433 -6.76 -77.99 -0.84
C GLU A 433 -6.46 -76.48 -0.94
N GLU A 434 -7.25 -75.73 -1.72
CA GLU A 434 -7.12 -74.27 -1.86
C GLU A 434 -7.32 -73.54 -0.52
N LEU A 435 -8.28 -74.01 0.30
CA LEU A 435 -8.55 -73.46 1.63
C LEU A 435 -7.43 -73.73 2.65
N ARG A 436 -6.71 -74.86 2.53
CA ARG A 436 -5.51 -75.13 3.35
C ARG A 436 -4.34 -74.26 2.93
N HIS A 437 -4.17 -74.04 1.63
CA HIS A 437 -3.10 -73.18 1.11
C HIS A 437 -3.30 -71.72 1.58
N ARG A 438 -4.51 -71.17 1.47
CA ARG A 438 -4.83 -69.81 1.96
C ARG A 438 -4.60 -69.59 3.45
N ARG A 439 -4.91 -70.58 4.31
CA ARG A 439 -4.65 -70.46 5.76
C ARG A 439 -3.16 -70.44 6.08
N THR A 440 -2.35 -71.12 5.28
CA THR A 440 -0.90 -71.18 5.46
C THR A 440 -0.27 -69.87 5.02
N VAL A 441 -0.71 -69.33 3.88
CA VAL A 441 -0.29 -68.00 3.38
C VAL A 441 -0.63 -66.90 4.37
N ASN A 442 -1.86 -66.84 4.90
CA ASN A 442 -2.25 -65.81 5.87
C ASN A 442 -1.48 -65.86 7.20
N LYS A 443 -0.99 -67.04 7.62
CA LYS A 443 -0.14 -67.15 8.82
C LYS A 443 1.28 -66.65 8.56
N VAL A 444 1.82 -66.91 7.37
CA VAL A 444 3.14 -66.41 6.95
C VAL A 444 3.10 -64.89 6.77
N GLU A 445 2.02 -64.37 6.20
CA GLU A 445 1.83 -62.93 5.99
C GLU A 445 1.70 -62.17 7.32
N LYS A 446 0.99 -62.74 8.31
CA LYS A 446 0.92 -62.18 9.66
C LYS A 446 2.28 -62.20 10.37
N ALA A 447 3.03 -63.30 10.29
CA ALA A 447 4.38 -63.38 10.88
C ALA A 447 5.37 -62.42 10.20
N HIS A 448 5.20 -62.17 8.90
CA HIS A 448 5.99 -61.17 8.18
C HIS A 448 5.66 -59.74 8.64
N GLN A 449 4.38 -59.43 8.85
CA GLN A 449 3.95 -58.14 9.40
C GLN A 449 4.47 -57.89 10.81
N ASP A 450 4.37 -58.88 11.70
CA ASP A 450 4.90 -58.77 13.07
C ASP A 450 6.43 -58.59 13.08
N SER A 451 7.15 -59.18 12.10
CA SER A 451 8.61 -59.00 11.94
C SER A 451 9.02 -57.62 11.42
N LEU A 452 8.20 -57.01 10.55
CA LEU A 452 8.43 -55.65 10.05
C LEU A 452 8.19 -54.61 11.15
N GLU A 453 7.15 -54.81 11.97
CA GLU A 453 6.83 -53.93 13.10
C GLU A 453 7.93 -53.99 14.18
N THR A 454 8.50 -55.17 14.42
CA THR A 454 9.65 -55.35 15.34
C THR A 454 10.94 -54.71 14.79
N MET A 455 11.16 -54.73 13.48
CA MET A 455 12.29 -54.03 12.85
C MET A 455 12.14 -52.50 12.91
N GLU A 456 10.92 -51.98 12.69
CA GLU A 456 10.65 -50.55 12.84
C GLU A 456 10.89 -50.08 14.29
N ASP A 457 10.47 -50.84 15.29
CA ASP A 457 10.71 -50.51 16.70
C ASP A 457 12.21 -50.53 17.08
N TYR A 458 12.99 -51.43 16.47
CA TYR A 458 14.43 -51.51 16.70
C TYR A 458 15.17 -50.32 16.04
N VAL A 459 14.80 -49.97 14.81
CA VAL A 459 15.38 -48.83 14.07
C VAL A 459 15.00 -47.49 14.71
N THR A 460 13.77 -47.37 15.21
CA THR A 460 13.27 -46.15 15.86
C THR A 460 13.95 -45.91 17.21
N ASN A 461 14.22 -46.96 17.99
CA ASN A 461 14.96 -46.85 19.26
C ASN A 461 16.47 -46.58 19.07
N TYR A 462 17.07 -47.05 17.98
CA TYR A 462 18.49 -46.80 17.69
C TYR A 462 18.78 -45.36 17.24
N THR A 463 17.81 -44.72 16.57
CA THR A 463 17.94 -43.37 16.01
C THR A 463 17.63 -42.24 17.01
N THR A 464 16.84 -42.51 18.06
CA THR A 464 16.40 -41.48 19.03
C THR A 464 17.17 -41.44 20.35
N ASN A 465 17.65 -42.57 20.91
CA ASN A 465 18.18 -42.61 22.28
C ASN A 465 19.60 -43.17 22.47
N GLY A 466 20.29 -43.61 21.41
CA GLY A 466 21.69 -44.09 21.49
C GLY A 466 21.88 -45.31 22.41
N ARG A 467 21.95 -46.51 21.81
CA ARG A 467 22.12 -47.84 22.46
C ARG A 467 21.27 -48.09 23.72
N PRO A 468 20.14 -48.78 23.62
CA PRO A 468 19.43 -49.28 24.79
C PRO A 468 20.23 -50.44 25.42
N ASN A 469 20.59 -50.30 26.69
CA ASN A 469 20.97 -51.41 27.56
C ASN A 469 19.68 -52.08 28.05
N HIS A 470 19.41 -53.32 27.64
CA HIS A 470 18.56 -54.21 28.43
C HIS A 470 19.03 -55.68 28.28
N PRO A 471 18.90 -56.49 29.35
CA PRO A 471 19.59 -57.75 29.51
C PRO A 471 18.92 -58.88 28.73
N ILE A 472 19.75 -59.76 28.19
CA ILE A 472 19.35 -60.97 27.48
C ILE A 472 18.59 -61.87 28.45
N ASN A 473 17.32 -62.15 28.15
CA ASN A 473 16.51 -63.13 28.87
C ASN A 473 16.52 -64.44 28.06
N ASN A 474 17.12 -65.48 28.61
CA ASN A 474 17.48 -66.73 27.89
C ASN A 474 16.31 -67.67 27.56
N ASP A 475 15.05 -67.23 27.69
CA ASP A 475 13.88 -68.11 27.56
C ASP A 475 12.99 -67.83 26.34
N ASP A 476 13.41 -66.95 25.42
CA ASP A 476 12.72 -66.79 24.13
C ASP A 476 13.50 -67.51 23.00
N PRO A 477 12.95 -68.57 22.39
CA PRO A 477 13.64 -69.31 21.33
C PRO A 477 13.73 -68.54 19.99
N TRP A 478 13.25 -67.29 19.95
CA TRP A 478 13.29 -66.42 18.77
C TRP A 478 14.06 -65.10 18.98
N GLN A 479 14.79 -64.92 20.09
CA GLN A 479 15.76 -63.82 20.22
C GLN A 479 17.12 -64.16 19.61
#